data_AF-A0A259KGT9-F1
#
_entry.id   AF-A0A259KGT9-F1
#
_cell.length_a   1.000
_cell.length_b   1.000
_cell.length_c   1.000
_cell.angle_alpha   90.00
_cell.angle_beta   90.00
_cell.angle_gamma   90.00
#
_symmetry.space_group_name_H-M   'P 1'
#
loop_
_entity.id
_entity.type
_entity.pdbx_description
1 polymer ?
#
loop_
_entity_poly.entity_id
_entity_poly.type
_entity_poly.pdbx_seq_one_letter_code
_entity_poly.pdbx_strand_id
1 'polypeptide(L)'
;MPTLRSALSIASLTFACASAFFCAGPAHANDSSAELSAGGLVLIRNLDVEMRSEDLFISTGEVRVRYVFHNASDKSVTGLIAFPMPDITASEANISIPTEDPVNILDFKTRVNGTSVRTDVEQKVFVLGIDRTAMLLDQKVPLAPHLQSTRKVLDALPRPLWDEWAKIGLARVDEYDVGQGMKEHLEPQWTLKTTFYWMQTFPPKADTIIEHAYKPSVGASVGTAIGMATGDNAFLQREQRSYEQKFCMDRAFLSTVQAGVKKRKDGIAFSEERIGYILTTGANWSGPIGKFKLTVDKGAPNNLVSFCGTGVKKTGPTTFEMNATDFYPAEDLSILILKPSPTP
;
A
#
# COMPACT_ATOMS: atom_id res chain seq x y z
N MET A 1 -52.09 -65.95 5.09
CA MET A 1 -50.94 -66.75 4.62
C MET A 1 -50.22 -65.94 3.54
N PRO A 2 -48.88 -66.04 3.46
CA PRO A 2 -47.81 -65.16 3.96
C PRO A 2 -47.48 -64.03 2.93
N THR A 3 -46.57 -63.06 3.06
CA THR A 3 -45.11 -63.02 3.39
C THR A 3 -44.69 -61.54 3.54
N LEU A 4 -44.04 -61.15 4.64
CA LEU A 4 -42.60 -60.85 4.78
C LEU A 4 -42.02 -59.61 4.03
N ARG A 5 -41.70 -58.57 4.83
CA ARG A 5 -40.48 -57.74 4.92
C ARG A 5 -39.64 -57.45 3.65
N SER A 6 -39.34 -56.17 3.43
CA SER A 6 -37.95 -55.64 3.45
C SER A 6 -37.93 -54.10 3.43
N ALA A 7 -37.07 -53.53 4.27
CA ALA A 7 -36.81 -52.10 4.42
C ALA A 7 -35.77 -51.65 3.38
N LEU A 8 -35.88 -50.42 2.89
CA LEU A 8 -34.74 -49.66 2.36
C LEU A 8 -34.95 -48.17 2.64
N SER A 9 -34.14 -47.63 3.56
CA SER A 9 -33.92 -46.20 3.74
C SER A 9 -33.08 -45.68 2.58
N ILE A 10 -33.52 -44.57 1.96
CA ILE A 10 -32.64 -43.74 1.12
C ILE A 10 -32.75 -42.31 1.63
N ALA A 11 -31.62 -41.83 2.14
CA ALA A 11 -31.42 -40.52 2.72
C ALA A 11 -31.49 -39.42 1.64
N SER A 12 -32.22 -38.35 1.95
CA SER A 12 -32.28 -37.12 1.18
C SER A 12 -30.94 -36.39 1.26
N LEU A 13 -30.21 -36.31 0.13
CA LEU A 13 -29.06 -35.41 -0.01
C LEU A 13 -29.56 -33.99 -0.29
N THR A 14 -29.54 -33.15 0.74
CA THR A 14 -29.69 -31.70 0.61
C THR A 14 -28.36 -31.11 0.13
N PHE A 15 -28.29 -30.69 -1.13
CA PHE A 15 -27.15 -29.94 -1.66
C PHE A 15 -27.19 -28.51 -1.10
N ALA A 16 -26.37 -28.24 -0.08
CA ALA A 16 -26.12 -26.88 0.39
C ALA A 16 -25.03 -26.25 -0.49
N CYS A 17 -25.40 -25.29 -1.34
CA CYS A 17 -24.46 -24.40 -2.02
C CYS A 17 -23.73 -23.55 -0.98
N ALA A 18 -22.49 -23.90 -0.67
CA ALA A 18 -21.59 -23.04 0.08
C ALA A 18 -21.01 -21.97 -0.86
N SER A 19 -21.55 -20.76 -0.77
CA SER A 19 -20.99 -19.58 -1.42
C SER A 19 -19.62 -19.26 -0.81
N ALA A 20 -18.55 -19.57 -1.52
CA ALA A 20 -17.20 -19.14 -1.17
C ALA A 20 -17.05 -17.64 -1.46
N PHE A 21 -17.19 -16.81 -0.43
CA PHE A 21 -16.76 -15.41 -0.48
C PHE A 21 -15.24 -15.36 -0.63
N PHE A 22 -14.76 -14.95 -1.80
CA PHE A 22 -13.38 -14.51 -2.00
C PHE A 22 -13.20 -13.17 -1.28
N CYS A 23 -12.62 -13.19 -0.08
CA CYS A 23 -12.07 -11.98 0.53
C CYS A 23 -10.71 -11.69 -0.11
N ALA A 24 -10.70 -10.75 -1.06
CA ALA A 24 -9.47 -10.08 -1.46
C ALA A 24 -8.95 -9.27 -0.25
N GLY A 25 -7.76 -9.60 0.24
CA GLY A 25 -7.16 -8.96 1.40
C GLY A 25 -6.65 -7.54 1.07
N PRO A 26 -6.98 -6.52 1.86
CA PRO A 26 -6.42 -5.18 1.70
C PRO A 26 -4.94 -5.10 2.14
N ALA A 27 -4.21 -4.16 1.53
CA ALA A 27 -2.89 -3.69 1.98
C ALA A 27 -3.09 -2.65 3.10
N HIS A 28 -2.20 -2.55 4.10
CA HIS A 28 -2.39 -1.75 5.32
C HIS A 28 -1.16 -0.89 5.66
N ALA A 29 -1.35 0.36 6.11
CA ALA A 29 -0.34 1.30 6.64
C ALA A 29 -0.92 2.52 7.39
N ASN A 30 -1.23 2.39 8.68
CA ASN A 30 -1.32 3.47 9.69
C ASN A 30 -1.16 2.84 11.08
N ASP A 31 -0.81 3.66 12.08
CA ASP A 31 -0.64 3.19 13.47
C ASP A 31 -1.89 2.50 14.00
N SER A 32 -1.70 1.37 14.66
CA SER A 32 -2.77 0.60 15.30
C SER A 32 -2.20 -0.16 16.51
N SER A 33 -3.03 -0.43 17.50
CA SER A 33 -2.66 -1.44 18.51
C SER A 33 -2.57 -2.82 17.87
N ALA A 34 -1.71 -3.68 18.40
CA ALA A 34 -1.46 -5.02 17.88
C ALA A 34 -1.32 -6.09 18.97
N GLU A 35 -1.43 -7.34 18.58
CA GLU A 35 -1.06 -8.53 19.35
C GLU A 35 -0.16 -9.42 18.49
N LEU A 36 0.78 -10.12 19.12
CA LEU A 36 1.60 -11.13 18.45
C LEU A 36 0.90 -12.49 18.57
N SER A 37 0.36 -13.00 17.46
CA SER A 37 -0.28 -14.32 17.40
C SER A 37 0.64 -15.36 16.76
N ALA A 38 0.26 -16.65 16.81
CA ALA A 38 1.01 -17.72 16.13
C ALA A 38 1.15 -17.50 14.61
N GLY A 39 0.33 -16.63 14.01
CA GLY A 39 0.37 -16.24 12.61
C GLY A 39 1.05 -14.89 12.34
N GLY A 40 1.67 -14.24 13.31
CA GLY A 40 2.31 -12.91 13.18
C GLY A 40 1.52 -11.77 13.84
N LEU A 41 1.87 -10.52 13.51
CA LEU A 41 1.21 -9.33 14.05
C LEU A 41 -0.25 -9.24 13.60
N VAL A 42 -1.15 -9.06 14.56
CA VAL A 42 -2.57 -8.82 14.34
C VAL A 42 -2.93 -7.47 14.91
N LEU A 43 -3.52 -6.58 14.10
CA LEU A 43 -4.01 -5.29 14.59
C LEU A 43 -5.26 -5.53 15.47
N ILE A 44 -5.21 -5.08 16.72
CA ILE A 44 -6.31 -5.15 17.68
C ILE A 44 -6.86 -3.75 17.94
N ARG A 45 -8.08 -3.64 18.48
CA ARG A 45 -8.65 -2.36 18.90
C ARG A 45 -8.24 -1.99 20.31
N ASN A 46 -7.85 -0.74 20.54
CA ASN A 46 -7.63 -0.19 21.87
C ASN A 46 -8.77 0.79 22.22
N LEU A 47 -9.55 0.47 23.26
CA LEU A 47 -10.72 1.26 23.65
C LEU A 47 -10.39 2.40 24.64
N ASP A 48 -9.23 2.34 25.30
CA ASP A 48 -8.84 3.30 26.35
C ASP A 48 -7.99 4.46 25.80
N VAL A 49 -7.41 4.28 24.61
CA VAL A 49 -6.57 5.27 23.92
C VAL A 49 -7.29 5.77 22.67
N GLU A 50 -7.57 7.07 22.64
CA GLU A 50 -8.20 7.75 21.52
C GLU A 50 -7.17 8.51 20.68
N MET A 51 -7.37 8.56 19.36
CA MET A 51 -6.57 9.40 18.46
C MET A 51 -7.18 10.81 18.40
N ARG A 52 -6.62 11.75 19.15
CA ARG A 52 -7.09 13.15 19.20
C ARG A 52 -6.80 13.91 17.92
N SER A 53 -5.65 13.68 17.31
CA SER A 53 -5.32 14.30 16.03
C SER A 53 -4.33 13.51 15.20
N GLU A 54 -4.43 13.68 13.89
CA GLU A 54 -3.45 13.25 12.90
C GLU A 54 -3.13 14.43 11.98
N ASP A 55 -1.85 14.77 11.85
CA ASP A 55 -1.32 15.72 10.87
C ASP A 55 -0.41 14.97 9.89
N LEU A 56 -0.93 14.72 8.69
CA LEU A 56 -0.34 13.92 7.63
C LEU A 56 0.18 14.81 6.51
N PHE A 57 1.46 14.66 6.19
CA PHE A 57 2.11 15.29 5.05
C PHE A 57 2.59 14.21 4.07
N ILE A 58 2.25 14.36 2.80
CA ILE A 58 2.68 13.46 1.73
C ILE A 58 3.26 14.27 0.56
N SER A 59 4.41 13.84 0.10
CA SER A 59 5.07 14.30 -1.13
C SER A 59 5.73 13.10 -1.81
N THR A 60 6.32 13.29 -2.99
CA THR A 60 7.07 12.22 -3.67
C THR A 60 8.42 11.91 -2.98
N GLY A 61 8.92 12.82 -2.14
CA GLY A 61 10.20 12.64 -1.43
C GLY A 61 10.07 12.15 0.00
N GLU A 62 8.94 12.43 0.65
CA GLU A 62 8.76 12.19 2.07
C GLU A 62 7.27 12.07 2.44
N VAL A 63 6.98 11.12 3.33
CA VAL A 63 5.76 11.06 4.12
C VAL A 63 6.12 11.33 5.58
N ARG A 64 5.39 12.24 6.22
CA ARG A 64 5.46 12.50 7.66
C ARG A 64 4.07 12.46 8.26
N VAL A 65 3.95 11.85 9.42
CA VAL A 65 2.69 11.87 10.16
C VAL A 65 2.97 12.13 11.63
N ARG A 66 2.14 13.00 12.23
CA ARG A 66 2.17 13.30 13.65
C ARG A 66 0.82 12.99 14.27
N TYR A 67 0.80 12.02 15.17
CA TYR A 67 -0.36 11.65 15.95
C TYR A 67 -0.32 12.27 17.34
N VAL A 68 -1.49 12.57 17.88
CA VAL A 68 -1.69 12.82 19.31
C VAL A 68 -2.67 11.79 19.83
N PHE A 69 -2.18 10.90 20.68
CA PHE A 69 -2.98 9.90 21.37
C PHE A 69 -3.26 10.36 22.79
N HIS A 70 -4.49 10.19 23.26
CA HIS A 70 -4.85 10.48 24.65
C HIS A 70 -5.31 9.21 25.34
N ASN A 71 -4.73 8.91 26.50
CA ASN A 71 -5.24 7.85 27.35
C ASN A 71 -6.30 8.42 28.30
N ALA A 72 -7.56 8.07 28.05
CA ALA A 72 -8.70 8.56 28.80
C ALA A 72 -8.87 7.87 30.17
N SER A 73 -8.11 6.82 30.46
CA SER A 73 -8.21 6.06 31.72
C SER A 73 -7.39 6.68 32.86
N ASP A 74 -7.68 6.27 34.09
CA ASP A 74 -6.92 6.66 35.29
C ASP A 74 -5.65 5.82 35.51
N LYS A 75 -5.35 4.89 34.59
CA LYS A 75 -4.20 3.98 34.68
C LYS A 75 -3.31 4.11 33.45
N SER A 76 -2.05 3.72 33.57
CA SER A 76 -1.20 3.60 32.38
C SER A 76 -1.74 2.46 31.50
N VAL A 77 -1.76 2.70 30.19
CA VAL A 77 -2.11 1.68 29.19
C VAL A 77 -0.83 1.33 28.44
N THR A 78 -0.45 0.06 28.44
CA THR A 78 0.72 -0.42 27.70
C THR A 78 0.28 -1.44 26.67
N GLY A 79 0.70 -1.28 25.43
CA GLY A 79 0.32 -2.15 24.33
C GLY A 79 1.35 -2.17 23.21
N LEU A 80 1.31 -3.21 22.39
CA LEU A 80 2.08 -3.29 21.17
C LEU A 80 1.46 -2.35 20.13
N ILE A 81 2.26 -1.48 19.55
CA ILE A 81 1.86 -0.63 18.42
C ILE A 81 2.51 -1.18 17.17
N ALA A 82 1.76 -1.21 16.08
CA ALA A 82 2.25 -1.60 14.77
C ALA A 82 1.90 -0.53 13.73
N PHE A 83 2.91 -0.17 12.94
CA PHE A 83 2.82 0.65 11.76
C PHE A 83 3.13 -0.23 10.55
N PRO A 84 2.10 -0.71 9.83
CA PRO A 84 2.34 -1.41 8.58
C PRO A 84 2.79 -0.38 7.53
N MET A 85 3.64 -0.77 6.59
CA MET A 85 4.12 0.05 5.49
C MET A 85 3.30 -0.25 4.24
N PRO A 86 3.20 0.69 3.28
CA PRO A 86 2.60 0.38 1.99
C PRO A 86 3.18 -0.89 1.36
N ASP A 87 2.30 -1.76 0.88
CA ASP A 87 2.67 -3.00 0.19
C ASP A 87 3.58 -2.68 -1.01
N ILE A 88 4.62 -3.49 -1.19
CA ILE A 88 5.55 -3.40 -2.31
C ILE A 88 5.36 -4.62 -3.20
N THR A 89 4.72 -4.42 -4.35
CA THR A 89 4.47 -5.51 -5.30
C THR A 89 5.54 -5.51 -6.39
N ALA A 90 6.38 -6.54 -6.44
CA ALA A 90 7.50 -6.61 -7.38
C ALA A 90 7.07 -6.66 -8.85
N SER A 91 5.88 -7.20 -9.13
CA SER A 91 5.32 -7.22 -10.48
C SER A 91 4.80 -5.87 -10.96
N GLU A 92 4.67 -4.88 -10.07
CA GLU A 92 4.28 -3.53 -10.48
C GLU A 92 5.47 -2.84 -11.16
N ALA A 93 5.30 -2.54 -12.45
CA ALA A 93 6.33 -1.87 -13.22
C ALA A 93 6.60 -0.45 -12.67
N ASN A 94 7.87 -0.05 -12.72
CA ASN A 94 8.34 1.32 -12.48
C ASN A 94 8.06 1.87 -11.07
N ILE A 95 8.04 1.02 -10.04
CA ILE A 95 8.05 1.47 -8.65
C ILE A 95 9.48 1.81 -8.20
N SER A 96 9.63 2.87 -7.41
CA SER A 96 10.89 3.23 -6.76
C SER A 96 10.92 2.71 -5.33
N ILE A 97 12.00 2.04 -4.95
CA ILE A 97 12.30 1.67 -3.56
C ILE A 97 13.59 2.41 -3.15
N PRO A 98 13.54 3.31 -2.15
CA PRO A 98 14.54 4.36 -1.96
C PRO A 98 15.80 3.94 -1.20
N THR A 99 15.94 2.67 -0.79
CA THR A 99 17.08 2.20 0.01
C THR A 99 17.55 0.81 -0.44
N GLU A 100 18.78 0.45 -0.09
CA GLU A 100 19.34 -0.90 -0.26
C GLU A 100 19.28 -1.72 1.04
N ASP A 101 18.58 -1.22 2.08
CA ASP A 101 18.39 -1.94 3.33
C ASP A 101 17.36 -3.07 3.11
N PRO A 102 17.67 -4.34 3.42
CA PRO A 102 16.73 -5.46 3.19
C PRO A 102 15.51 -5.44 4.10
N VAL A 103 15.57 -4.71 5.22
CA VAL A 103 14.51 -4.65 6.23
C VAL A 103 13.82 -3.30 6.17
N ASN A 104 14.56 -2.20 6.28
CA ASN A 104 14.02 -0.84 6.30
C ASN A 104 14.00 -0.20 4.90
N ILE A 105 13.29 -0.86 3.99
CA ILE A 105 13.29 -0.53 2.56
C ILE A 105 12.82 0.91 2.24
N LEU A 106 12.06 1.54 3.14
CA LEU A 106 11.50 2.90 2.99
C LEU A 106 12.12 3.94 3.94
N ASP A 107 13.21 3.62 4.67
CA ASP A 107 13.86 4.52 5.65
C ASP A 107 12.89 5.03 6.74
N PHE A 108 12.04 4.14 7.26
CA PHE A 108 11.09 4.43 8.34
C PHE A 108 11.81 4.80 9.64
N LYS A 109 11.31 5.87 10.26
CA LYS A 109 11.77 6.39 11.56
C LYS A 109 10.55 6.76 12.38
N THR A 110 10.58 6.42 13.66
CA THR A 110 9.54 6.79 14.63
C THR A 110 10.12 7.48 15.86
N ARG A 111 9.37 8.46 16.38
CA ARG A 111 9.67 9.16 17.63
C ARG A 111 8.43 9.17 18.51
N VAL A 112 8.66 9.09 19.81
CA VAL A 112 7.63 9.23 20.84
C VAL A 112 8.04 10.35 21.77
N ASN A 113 7.19 11.37 21.87
CA ASN A 113 7.46 12.60 22.63
C ASN A 113 8.86 13.19 22.30
N GLY A 114 9.18 13.24 21.00
CA GLY A 114 10.46 13.75 20.48
C GLY A 114 11.66 12.78 20.55
N THR A 115 11.54 11.68 21.28
CA THR A 115 12.62 10.69 21.48
C THR A 115 12.51 9.56 20.45
N SER A 116 13.61 9.22 19.78
CA SER A 116 13.64 8.10 18.83
C SER A 116 13.31 6.78 19.52
N VAL A 117 12.47 5.97 18.88
CA VAL A 117 12.09 4.64 19.37
C VAL A 117 12.73 3.58 18.49
N ARG A 118 13.30 2.55 19.12
CA ARG A 118 13.73 1.34 18.41
C ARG A 118 12.50 0.49 18.12
N THR A 119 12.39 0.06 16.88
CA THR A 119 11.33 -0.82 16.42
C THR A 119 11.87 -2.20 16.09
N ASP A 120 11.01 -3.19 16.25
CA ASP A 120 11.15 -4.50 15.64
C ASP A 120 10.37 -4.51 14.32
N VAL A 121 10.66 -5.49 13.44
CA VAL A 121 10.10 -5.54 12.08
C VAL A 121 9.58 -6.94 11.79
N GLU A 122 8.37 -7.02 11.26
CA GLU A 122 7.83 -8.21 10.61
C GLU A 122 7.77 -7.97 9.10
N GLN A 123 8.32 -8.91 8.32
CA GLN A 123 8.19 -8.92 6.87
C GLN A 123 7.50 -10.21 6.43
N LYS A 124 6.54 -10.07 5.52
CA LYS A 124 5.84 -11.19 4.92
C LYS A 124 5.76 -11.05 3.41
N VAL A 125 5.84 -12.17 2.74
CA VAL A 125 5.78 -12.27 1.29
C VAL A 125 4.50 -12.98 0.89
N PHE A 126 3.70 -12.32 0.06
CA PHE A 126 2.45 -12.83 -0.44
C PHE A 126 2.47 -12.95 -1.96
N VAL A 127 1.83 -13.98 -2.47
CA VAL A 127 1.51 -14.13 -3.89
C VAL A 127 0.11 -14.69 -4.01
N LEU A 128 -0.74 -14.07 -4.83
CA LEU A 128 -2.15 -14.45 -4.99
C LEU A 128 -2.90 -14.58 -3.65
N GLY A 129 -2.56 -13.73 -2.67
CA GLY A 129 -3.15 -13.75 -1.33
C GLY A 129 -2.65 -14.86 -0.38
N ILE A 130 -1.69 -15.69 -0.81
CA ILE A 130 -1.11 -16.76 0.00
C ILE A 130 0.24 -16.32 0.56
N ASP A 131 0.43 -16.48 1.87
CA ASP A 131 1.72 -16.26 2.53
C ASP A 131 2.74 -17.32 2.08
N ARG A 132 3.83 -16.87 1.46
CA ARG A 132 4.96 -17.69 0.97
C ARG A 132 6.26 -17.34 1.66
N THR A 133 6.23 -16.64 2.79
CA THR A 133 7.41 -16.16 3.50
C THR A 133 8.38 -17.29 3.82
N ALA A 134 7.89 -18.40 4.38
CA ALA A 134 8.72 -19.56 4.72
C ALA A 134 9.43 -20.16 3.49
N MET A 135 8.77 -20.19 2.33
CA MET A 135 9.34 -20.73 1.08
C MET A 135 10.57 -19.94 0.62
N LEU A 136 10.56 -18.62 0.76
CA LEU A 136 11.74 -17.79 0.45
C LEU A 136 12.84 -18.00 1.48
N LEU A 137 12.48 -18.01 2.77
CA LEU A 137 13.44 -18.16 3.87
C LEU A 137 14.16 -19.51 3.82
N ASP A 138 13.45 -20.61 3.51
CA ASP A 138 14.02 -21.95 3.36
C ASP A 138 15.07 -22.01 2.23
N GLN A 139 14.85 -21.24 1.17
CA GLN A 139 15.80 -21.08 0.05
C GLN A 139 16.81 -19.95 0.28
N LYS A 140 16.79 -19.31 1.46
CA LYS A 140 17.64 -18.18 1.83
C LYS A 140 17.54 -16.99 0.88
N VAL A 141 16.38 -16.82 0.24
CA VAL A 141 16.07 -15.69 -0.63
C VAL A 141 15.69 -14.50 0.26
N PRO A 142 16.40 -13.36 0.19
CA PRO A 142 15.97 -12.15 0.88
C PRO A 142 14.59 -11.69 0.41
N LEU A 143 13.78 -11.17 1.32
CA LEU A 143 12.36 -10.85 1.04
C LEU A 143 12.18 -9.57 0.22
N ALA A 144 13.12 -8.63 0.33
CA ALA A 144 13.15 -7.37 -0.42
C ALA A 144 13.43 -7.63 -1.92
N PRO A 145 12.45 -7.43 -2.82
CA PRO A 145 12.55 -7.91 -4.21
C PRO A 145 13.49 -7.07 -5.08
N HIS A 146 13.75 -5.81 -4.74
CA HIS A 146 14.57 -4.92 -5.57
C HIS A 146 16.07 -5.14 -5.43
N LEU A 147 16.50 -5.78 -4.35
CA LEU A 147 17.92 -5.90 -4.05
C LEU A 147 18.65 -6.82 -5.04
N GLN A 148 19.88 -6.43 -5.38
CA GLN A 148 20.76 -7.27 -6.18
C GLN A 148 21.11 -8.58 -5.44
N SER A 149 21.16 -8.57 -4.11
CA SER A 149 21.36 -9.77 -3.30
C SER A 149 20.22 -10.78 -3.51
N THR A 150 18.97 -10.30 -3.63
CA THR A 150 17.81 -11.13 -3.93
C THR A 150 17.92 -11.75 -5.31
N ARG A 151 18.19 -10.93 -6.34
CA ARG A 151 18.38 -11.41 -7.73
C ARG A 151 19.45 -12.51 -7.80
N LYS A 152 20.60 -12.29 -7.15
CA LYS A 152 21.70 -13.28 -7.14
C LYS A 152 21.29 -14.63 -6.57
N VAL A 153 20.48 -14.68 -5.51
CA VAL A 153 20.01 -15.96 -4.95
C VAL A 153 19.01 -16.62 -5.88
N LEU A 154 18.08 -15.84 -6.46
CA LEU A 154 17.10 -16.33 -7.43
C LEU A 154 17.76 -16.96 -8.66
N ASP A 155 18.76 -16.28 -9.23
CA ASP A 155 19.51 -16.77 -10.40
C ASP A 155 20.29 -18.06 -10.11
N ALA A 156 20.64 -18.30 -8.84
CA ALA A 156 21.36 -19.48 -8.39
C ALA A 156 20.44 -20.65 -8.00
N LEU A 157 19.11 -20.47 -7.99
CA LEU A 157 18.18 -21.55 -7.68
C LEU A 157 18.23 -22.64 -8.77
N PRO A 158 18.10 -23.93 -8.41
CA PRO A 158 18.01 -25.01 -9.38
C PRO A 158 16.73 -24.90 -10.24
N ARG A 159 16.81 -25.32 -11.51
CA ARG A 159 15.70 -25.20 -12.49
C ARG A 159 14.36 -25.78 -12.03
N PRO A 160 14.28 -26.92 -11.31
CA PRO A 160 13.00 -27.40 -10.79
C PRO A 160 12.28 -26.38 -9.88
N LEU A 161 13.03 -25.57 -9.11
CA LEU A 161 12.43 -24.50 -8.30
C LEU A 161 11.98 -23.32 -9.17
N TRP A 162 12.66 -23.03 -10.28
CA TRP A 162 12.19 -22.01 -11.23
C TRP A 162 10.83 -22.39 -11.80
N ASP A 163 10.67 -23.65 -12.24
CA ASP A 163 9.43 -24.15 -12.81
C ASP A 163 8.29 -24.13 -11.76
N GLU A 164 8.59 -24.51 -10.51
CA GLU A 164 7.64 -24.44 -9.40
C GLU A 164 7.23 -22.99 -9.10
N TRP A 165 8.20 -22.08 -8.97
CA TRP A 165 7.97 -20.69 -8.58
C TRP A 165 7.23 -19.92 -9.68
N ALA A 166 7.53 -20.21 -10.95
CA ALA A 166 6.76 -19.73 -12.10
C ALA A 166 5.32 -20.23 -12.07
N LYS A 167 5.12 -21.53 -11.81
CA LYS A 167 3.78 -22.14 -11.76
C LYS A 167 2.87 -21.55 -10.68
N ILE A 168 3.43 -21.20 -9.52
CA ILE A 168 2.66 -20.60 -8.41
C ILE A 168 2.62 -19.07 -8.47
N GLY A 169 3.21 -18.47 -9.51
CA GLY A 169 3.25 -17.03 -9.73
C GLY A 169 4.21 -16.26 -8.81
N LEU A 170 5.07 -16.96 -8.06
CA LEU A 170 6.00 -16.33 -7.11
C LEU A 170 7.12 -15.58 -7.82
N ALA A 171 7.55 -16.09 -8.97
CA ALA A 171 8.47 -15.45 -9.87
C ALA A 171 8.02 -15.67 -11.33
N ARG A 172 8.60 -14.94 -12.28
CA ARG A 172 8.50 -15.26 -13.71
C ARG A 172 9.88 -15.51 -14.28
N VAL A 173 9.98 -16.38 -15.27
CA VAL A 173 11.19 -16.49 -16.08
C VAL A 173 11.16 -15.37 -17.10
N ASP A 174 12.20 -14.55 -17.11
CA ASP A 174 12.40 -13.45 -18.05
C ASP A 174 13.79 -13.59 -18.68
N GLU A 175 14.06 -12.85 -19.75
CA GLU A 175 15.34 -12.88 -20.46
C GLU A 175 15.96 -11.49 -20.53
N TYR A 176 17.22 -11.35 -20.09
CA TYR A 176 17.99 -10.11 -20.27
C TYR A 176 19.35 -10.38 -20.91
N ASP A 177 19.88 -9.39 -21.63
CA ASP A 177 21.25 -9.38 -22.13
C ASP A 177 22.10 -8.33 -21.39
N VAL A 178 23.17 -8.78 -20.73
CA VAL A 178 24.20 -7.91 -20.10
C VAL A 178 25.47 -7.81 -20.95
N GLY A 179 25.35 -7.96 -22.27
CA GLY A 179 26.46 -7.99 -23.20
C GLY A 179 27.20 -9.34 -23.24
N GLN A 180 26.54 -10.41 -22.79
CA GLN A 180 27.06 -11.79 -22.83
C GLN A 180 26.09 -12.76 -23.53
N GLY A 181 25.10 -12.22 -24.24
CA GLY A 181 24.00 -12.97 -24.82
C GLY A 181 22.81 -13.06 -23.86
N MET A 182 21.65 -13.41 -24.43
CA MET A 182 20.41 -13.60 -23.67
C MET A 182 20.60 -14.66 -22.59
N LYS A 183 20.31 -14.30 -21.34
CA LYS A 183 20.27 -15.23 -20.21
C LYS A 183 18.89 -15.16 -19.57
N GLU A 184 18.33 -16.34 -19.32
CA GLU A 184 17.13 -16.45 -18.50
C GLU A 184 17.47 -16.12 -17.04
N HIS A 185 16.52 -15.50 -16.35
CA HIS A 185 16.58 -15.22 -14.91
C HIS A 185 15.19 -15.28 -14.30
N LEU A 186 15.12 -15.40 -12.97
CA LEU A 186 13.86 -15.28 -12.24
C LEU A 186 13.63 -13.83 -11.81
N GLU A 187 12.51 -13.25 -12.24
CA GLU A 187 12.02 -11.98 -11.73
C GLU A 187 11.00 -12.21 -10.60
N PRO A 188 11.21 -11.61 -9.42
CA PRO A 188 10.22 -11.63 -8.34
C PRO A 188 8.86 -11.12 -8.82
N GLN A 189 7.77 -11.79 -8.44
CA GLN A 189 6.39 -11.34 -8.71
C GLN A 189 5.58 -11.17 -7.42
N TRP A 190 6.22 -11.30 -6.26
CA TRP A 190 5.53 -11.26 -4.97
C TRP A 190 5.29 -9.85 -4.44
N THR A 191 4.34 -9.74 -3.50
CA THR A 191 4.12 -8.56 -2.67
C THR A 191 4.84 -8.73 -1.34
N LEU A 192 5.73 -7.80 -1.02
CA LEU A 192 6.35 -7.66 0.29
C LEU A 192 5.48 -6.72 1.15
N LYS A 193 5.03 -7.25 2.30
CA LYS A 193 4.41 -6.47 3.37
C LYS A 193 5.43 -6.30 4.50
N THR A 194 5.63 -5.07 4.95
CA THR A 194 6.56 -4.75 6.06
C THR A 194 5.78 -4.05 7.17
N THR A 195 5.97 -4.46 8.43
CA THR A 195 5.33 -3.83 9.59
C THR A 195 6.36 -3.55 10.66
N PHE A 196 6.49 -2.30 11.06
CA PHE A 196 7.31 -1.88 12.20
C PHE A 196 6.47 -1.91 13.46
N TYR A 197 7.01 -2.40 14.57
CA TYR A 197 6.27 -2.47 15.82
C TYR A 197 7.14 -2.25 17.05
N TRP A 198 6.52 -1.80 18.13
CA TRP A 198 7.17 -1.57 19.42
C TRP A 198 6.15 -1.56 20.56
N MET A 199 6.60 -1.77 21.80
CA MET A 199 5.76 -1.57 22.97
C MET A 199 5.67 -0.08 23.32
N GLN A 200 4.45 0.43 23.44
CA GLN A 200 4.16 1.81 23.84
C GLN A 200 3.44 1.84 25.18
N THR A 201 3.82 2.77 26.05
CA THR A 201 3.07 3.10 27.26
C THR A 201 2.46 4.48 27.13
N PHE A 202 1.16 4.58 27.35
CA PHE A 202 0.38 5.81 27.39
C PHE A 202 0.09 6.17 28.85
N PRO A 203 0.63 7.28 29.38
CA PRO A 203 0.39 7.69 30.76
C PRO A 203 -1.08 8.05 31.00
N PRO A 204 -1.62 7.85 32.21
CA PRO A 204 -3.02 8.13 32.52
C PRO A 204 -3.35 9.62 32.32
N LYS A 205 -4.52 9.90 31.74
CA LYS A 205 -5.05 11.26 31.53
C LYS A 205 -4.09 12.21 30.82
N ALA A 206 -3.25 11.68 29.94
CA ALA A 206 -2.18 12.43 29.31
C ALA A 206 -2.03 12.09 27.83
N ASP A 207 -1.47 13.05 27.11
CA ASP A 207 -1.21 12.94 25.69
C ASP A 207 0.16 12.30 25.43
N THR A 208 0.21 11.46 24.41
CA THR A 208 1.43 10.89 23.83
C THR A 208 1.51 11.30 22.37
N ILE A 209 2.61 11.95 21.99
CA ILE A 209 2.87 12.35 20.62
C ILE A 209 3.70 11.27 19.96
N ILE A 210 3.21 10.73 18.83
CA ILE A 210 3.93 9.76 18.01
C ILE A 210 4.15 10.37 16.64
N GLU A 211 5.38 10.36 16.17
CA GLU A 211 5.78 10.97 14.90
C GLU A 211 6.48 9.93 14.03
N HIS A 212 6.11 9.88 12.76
CA HIS A 212 6.76 9.04 11.77
C HIS A 212 7.28 9.85 10.59
N ALA A 213 8.37 9.35 10.01
CA ALA A 213 8.90 9.83 8.75
C ALA A 213 9.43 8.64 7.95
N TYR A 214 9.13 8.62 6.65
CA TYR A 214 9.67 7.64 5.71
C TYR A 214 9.64 8.19 4.27
N LYS A 215 10.34 7.52 3.36
CA LYS A 215 10.32 7.83 1.93
C LYS A 215 9.28 6.94 1.24
N PRO A 216 8.29 7.50 0.51
CA PRO A 216 7.28 6.69 -0.12
C PRO A 216 7.86 5.88 -1.29
N SER A 217 7.24 4.73 -1.57
CA SER A 217 7.41 4.10 -2.88
C SER A 217 6.57 4.86 -3.90
N VAL A 218 7.23 5.34 -4.96
CA VAL A 218 6.59 6.13 -6.02
C VAL A 218 6.56 5.30 -7.28
N GLY A 219 5.35 4.99 -7.76
CA GLY A 219 5.15 4.41 -9.09
C GLY A 219 5.25 5.49 -10.15
N ALA A 220 6.02 5.29 -11.21
CA ALA A 220 6.21 6.29 -12.26
C ALA A 220 5.88 5.74 -13.66
N SER A 221 5.51 6.59 -14.60
CA SER A 221 5.57 6.24 -16.03
C SER A 221 5.83 7.46 -16.91
N VAL A 222 6.50 7.24 -18.04
CA VAL A 222 6.93 8.29 -18.97
C VAL A 222 5.78 8.99 -19.71
N GLY A 223 4.58 8.40 -19.64
CA GLY A 223 3.33 8.93 -20.18
C GLY A 223 2.16 8.59 -19.27
N THR A 224 1.00 9.19 -19.56
CA THR A 224 -0.27 8.91 -18.89
C THR A 224 -1.35 8.59 -19.90
N ALA A 225 -2.22 7.62 -19.59
CA ALA A 225 -3.40 7.34 -20.38
C ALA A 225 -4.45 8.47 -20.27
N ILE A 226 -4.35 9.34 -19.28
CA ILE A 226 -5.32 10.40 -18.99
C ILE A 226 -5.28 11.47 -20.09
N GLY A 227 -6.45 11.82 -20.62
CA GLY A 227 -6.58 12.84 -21.67
C GLY A 227 -6.11 12.38 -23.06
N MET A 228 -5.66 11.14 -23.22
CA MET A 228 -5.45 10.52 -24.54
C MET A 228 -6.79 10.33 -25.25
N ALA A 229 -6.78 10.50 -26.57
CA ALA A 229 -7.95 10.18 -27.40
C ALA A 229 -8.15 8.66 -27.41
N THR A 230 -9.25 8.19 -26.83
CA THR A 230 -9.53 6.75 -26.73
C THR A 230 -10.13 6.17 -28.03
N GLY A 231 -10.77 7.01 -28.85
CA GLY A 231 -11.63 6.54 -29.94
C GLY A 231 -12.64 5.49 -29.42
N ASP A 232 -12.83 4.43 -30.21
CA ASP A 232 -13.70 3.30 -29.86
C ASP A 232 -13.01 2.20 -29.03
N ASN A 233 -11.78 2.45 -28.54
CA ASN A 233 -11.06 1.46 -27.74
C ASN A 233 -11.69 1.32 -26.34
N ALA A 234 -12.52 0.29 -26.18
CA ALA A 234 -13.24 0.02 -24.94
C ALA A 234 -12.33 -0.28 -23.73
N PHE A 235 -11.11 -0.78 -23.96
CA PHE A 235 -10.14 -1.01 -22.88
C PHE A 235 -9.64 0.33 -22.31
N LEU A 236 -9.15 1.21 -23.18
CA LEU A 236 -8.65 2.53 -22.76
C LEU A 236 -9.74 3.39 -22.11
N GLN A 237 -10.98 3.30 -22.61
CA GLN A 237 -12.11 3.98 -21.98
C GLN A 237 -12.40 3.47 -20.56
N ARG A 238 -12.28 2.16 -20.32
CA ARG A 238 -12.45 1.58 -18.97
C ARG A 238 -11.30 1.98 -18.05
N GLU A 239 -10.08 1.95 -18.57
CA GLU A 239 -8.88 2.33 -17.82
C GLU A 239 -8.93 3.80 -17.37
N GLN A 240 -9.26 4.73 -18.30
CA GLN A 240 -9.44 6.15 -17.95
C GLN A 240 -10.51 6.35 -16.88
N ARG A 241 -11.67 5.70 -16.99
CA ARG A 241 -12.73 5.78 -15.97
C ARG A 241 -12.27 5.25 -14.61
N SER A 242 -11.54 4.13 -14.61
CA SER A 242 -11.00 3.56 -13.37
C SER A 242 -10.01 4.51 -12.71
N TYR A 243 -9.15 5.17 -13.49
CA TYR A 243 -8.22 6.18 -13.00
C TYR A 243 -8.95 7.40 -12.45
N GLU A 244 -9.91 7.94 -13.20
CA GLU A 244 -10.73 9.08 -12.78
C GLU A 244 -11.40 8.84 -11.44
N GLN A 245 -11.95 7.64 -11.23
CA GLN A 245 -12.54 7.22 -9.96
C GLN A 245 -11.50 7.09 -8.86
N LYS A 246 -10.40 6.34 -9.11
CA LYS A 246 -9.35 6.08 -8.11
C LYS A 246 -8.68 7.34 -7.57
N PHE A 247 -8.49 8.35 -8.42
CA PHE A 247 -7.79 9.58 -8.05
C PHE A 247 -8.72 10.79 -7.90
N CYS A 248 -10.04 10.59 -7.97
CA CYS A 248 -11.07 11.62 -7.90
C CYS A 248 -10.80 12.82 -8.83
N MET A 249 -10.51 12.53 -10.10
CA MET A 249 -10.24 13.57 -11.08
C MET A 249 -11.51 14.35 -11.41
N ASP A 250 -11.48 15.66 -11.20
CA ASP A 250 -12.59 16.53 -11.57
C ASP A 250 -12.49 17.02 -13.03
N ARG A 251 -13.55 17.68 -13.50
CA ARG A 251 -13.60 18.22 -14.87
C ARG A 251 -12.51 19.27 -15.12
N ALA A 252 -12.09 20.02 -14.11
CA ALA A 252 -11.08 21.07 -14.27
C ALA A 252 -9.68 20.45 -14.46
N PHE A 253 -9.36 19.41 -13.69
CA PHE A 253 -8.17 18.59 -13.85
C PHE A 253 -8.12 17.98 -15.25
N LEU A 254 -9.18 17.26 -15.66
CA LEU A 254 -9.26 16.63 -16.98
C LEU A 254 -9.14 17.64 -18.12
N SER A 255 -9.79 18.79 -18.02
CA SER A 255 -9.69 19.87 -19.03
C SER A 255 -8.26 20.41 -19.14
N THR A 256 -7.54 20.54 -18.02
CA THR A 256 -6.14 20.99 -17.99
C THR A 256 -5.23 19.98 -18.67
N VAL A 257 -5.41 18.67 -18.39
CA VAL A 257 -4.65 17.59 -19.04
C VAL A 257 -4.90 17.60 -20.55
N GLN A 258 -6.17 17.64 -20.98
CA GLN A 258 -6.53 17.69 -22.40
C GLN A 258 -5.93 18.90 -23.13
N ALA A 259 -5.89 20.07 -22.49
CA ALA A 259 -5.26 21.25 -23.06
C ALA A 259 -3.73 21.09 -23.20
N GLY A 260 -3.08 20.38 -22.27
CA GLY A 260 -1.67 20.03 -22.37
C GLY A 260 -1.38 19.08 -23.53
N VAL A 261 -2.16 18.01 -23.65
CA VAL A 261 -2.05 17.01 -24.73
C VAL A 261 -2.19 17.67 -26.11
N LYS A 262 -3.19 18.55 -26.30
CA LYS A 262 -3.40 19.27 -27.58
C LYS A 262 -2.24 20.15 -28.01
N LYS A 263 -1.37 20.58 -27.09
CA LYS A 263 -0.20 21.42 -27.39
C LYS A 263 1.02 20.63 -27.87
N ARG A 264 0.96 19.29 -27.81
CA ARG A 264 2.09 18.40 -28.06
C ARG A 264 1.85 17.59 -29.32
N LYS A 265 2.88 17.49 -30.18
CA LYS A 265 2.80 16.73 -31.44
C LYS A 265 2.94 15.22 -31.24
N ASP A 266 3.69 14.81 -30.21
CA ASP A 266 3.89 13.40 -29.83
C ASP A 266 2.79 12.85 -28.92
N GLY A 267 1.85 13.70 -28.49
CA GLY A 267 0.75 13.32 -27.59
C GLY A 267 1.17 13.06 -26.13
N ILE A 268 2.48 13.02 -25.83
CA ILE A 268 3.01 12.81 -24.48
C ILE A 268 3.25 14.18 -23.85
N ALA A 269 2.23 14.66 -23.13
CA ALA A 269 2.28 15.95 -22.43
C ALA A 269 2.72 15.85 -20.97
N PHE A 270 2.51 14.68 -20.36
CA PHE A 270 2.80 14.46 -18.96
C PHE A 270 3.41 13.09 -18.74
N SER A 271 4.41 13.00 -17.88
CA SER A 271 4.70 11.79 -17.12
C SER A 271 3.84 11.75 -15.86
N GLU A 272 3.65 10.58 -15.29
CA GLU A 272 2.87 10.41 -14.07
C GLU A 272 3.69 9.78 -12.94
N GLU A 273 3.41 10.24 -11.72
CA GLU A 273 3.87 9.67 -10.45
C GLU A 273 2.63 9.34 -9.60
N ARG A 274 2.65 8.18 -8.94
CA ARG A 274 1.54 7.61 -8.17
C ARG A 274 2.04 7.25 -6.77
N ILE A 275 1.32 7.71 -5.75
CA ILE A 275 1.62 7.43 -4.34
C ILE A 275 0.37 6.82 -3.70
N GLY A 276 0.54 5.69 -3.00
CA GLY A 276 -0.47 5.12 -2.12
C GLY A 276 -0.15 5.43 -0.66
N TYR A 277 -1.18 5.73 0.13
CA TYR A 277 -1.09 5.83 1.57
C TYR A 277 -2.31 5.15 2.15
N ILE A 278 -2.12 4.14 2.99
CA ILE A 278 -3.27 3.52 3.67
C ILE A 278 -3.76 4.51 4.71
N LEU A 279 -5.06 4.68 4.87
CA LEU A 279 -5.65 5.60 5.87
C LEU A 279 -6.66 4.88 6.77
N THR A 280 -7.22 3.77 6.28
CA THR A 280 -8.32 3.03 6.91
C THR A 280 -8.00 2.44 8.29
N THR A 281 -6.73 2.14 8.60
CA THR A 281 -6.37 1.55 9.90
C THR A 281 -6.41 2.56 11.06
N GLY A 282 -6.52 3.87 10.77
CA GLY A 282 -6.84 4.87 11.80
C GLY A 282 -8.15 4.57 12.55
N ALA A 283 -9.05 3.79 11.95
CA ALA A 283 -10.30 3.32 12.57
C ALA A 283 -10.11 2.22 13.64
N ASN A 284 -8.89 1.75 13.91
CA ASN A 284 -8.61 0.74 14.94
C ASN A 284 -8.49 1.33 16.36
N TRP A 285 -8.46 2.66 16.50
CA TRP A 285 -8.41 3.36 17.77
C TRP A 285 -9.81 3.65 18.32
N SER A 286 -9.87 4.09 19.59
CA SER A 286 -11.15 4.42 20.22
C SER A 286 -11.78 5.66 19.54
N GLY A 287 -12.86 5.43 18.79
CA GLY A 287 -13.61 6.48 18.11
C GLY A 287 -12.96 6.97 16.80
N PRO A 288 -13.54 8.02 16.19
CA PRO A 288 -12.97 8.64 15.00
C PRO A 288 -11.70 9.45 15.34
N ILE A 289 -10.95 9.82 14.31
CA ILE A 289 -9.81 10.74 14.44
C ILE A 289 -10.37 12.14 14.76
N GLY A 290 -10.10 12.64 15.97
CA GLY A 290 -10.72 13.89 16.45
C GLY A 290 -10.48 15.08 15.51
N LYS A 291 -9.22 15.31 15.13
CA LYS A 291 -8.82 16.31 14.12
C LYS A 291 -7.89 15.68 13.09
N PHE A 292 -8.28 15.70 11.83
CA PHE A 292 -7.46 15.21 10.73
C PHE A 292 -7.04 16.38 9.85
N LYS A 293 -5.73 16.46 9.58
CA LYS A 293 -5.15 17.35 8.57
C LYS A 293 -4.35 16.52 7.58
N LEU A 294 -4.63 16.69 6.30
CA LEU A 294 -3.83 16.17 5.20
C LEU A 294 -3.22 17.34 4.44
N THR A 295 -1.92 17.25 4.17
CA THR A 295 -1.17 18.14 3.29
C THR A 295 -0.52 17.32 2.18
N VAL A 296 -0.86 17.58 0.92
CA VAL A 296 -0.25 16.97 -0.25
C VAL A 296 0.60 18.01 -0.97
N ASP A 297 1.89 17.72 -1.13
CA ASP A 297 2.83 18.54 -1.90
C ASP A 297 3.13 17.89 -3.25
N LYS A 298 2.77 18.58 -4.34
CA LYS A 298 3.01 18.11 -5.72
C LYS A 298 4.42 18.38 -6.24
N GLY A 299 5.32 18.92 -5.41
CA GLY A 299 6.75 19.10 -5.68
C GLY A 299 7.11 20.32 -6.54
N ALA A 300 6.35 20.61 -7.60
CA ALA A 300 6.63 21.75 -8.48
C ALA A 300 5.36 22.51 -8.89
N PRO A 301 5.38 23.86 -9.02
CA PRO A 301 4.17 24.66 -9.30
C PRO A 301 3.45 24.32 -10.62
N ASN A 302 4.15 23.78 -11.61
CA ASN A 302 3.62 23.35 -12.90
C ASN A 302 3.06 21.93 -12.91
N ASN A 303 3.34 21.10 -11.91
CA ASN A 303 2.73 19.77 -11.81
C ASN A 303 1.22 19.88 -11.58
N LEU A 304 0.46 18.88 -11.99
CA LEU A 304 -0.94 18.71 -11.61
C LEU A 304 -1.02 17.65 -10.51
N VAL A 305 -2.01 17.75 -9.64
CA VAL A 305 -2.25 16.75 -8.59
C VAL A 305 -3.74 16.44 -8.49
N SER A 306 -4.07 15.16 -8.29
CA SER A 306 -5.44 14.69 -8.05
C SER A 306 -5.43 13.60 -6.98
N PHE A 307 -6.34 13.70 -6.03
CA PHE A 307 -6.57 12.70 -4.98
C PHE A 307 -7.98 12.87 -4.40
N CYS A 308 -8.51 11.79 -3.82
CA CYS A 308 -9.81 11.81 -3.17
C CYS A 308 -9.74 12.55 -1.83
N GLY A 309 -10.57 13.57 -1.66
CA GLY A 309 -10.66 14.35 -0.44
C GLY A 309 -11.81 15.36 -0.51
N THR A 310 -12.38 15.69 0.64
CA THR A 310 -13.47 16.70 0.72
C THR A 310 -12.91 18.03 1.21
N GLY A 311 -13.31 19.12 0.58
CA GLY A 311 -12.89 20.46 0.98
C GLY A 311 -11.40 20.76 0.75
N VAL A 312 -10.77 20.05 -0.20
CA VAL A 312 -9.36 20.26 -0.57
C VAL A 312 -9.17 21.70 -1.05
N LYS A 313 -8.18 22.39 -0.48
CA LYS A 313 -7.82 23.77 -0.83
C LYS A 313 -6.35 23.83 -1.19
N LYS A 314 -6.02 24.55 -2.26
CA LYS A 314 -4.64 24.92 -2.55
C LYS A 314 -4.16 25.94 -1.50
N THR A 315 -3.11 25.62 -0.75
CA THR A 315 -2.58 26.49 0.34
C THR A 315 -1.23 27.12 -0.01
N GLY A 316 -0.58 26.68 -1.07
CA GLY A 316 0.70 27.22 -1.54
C GLY A 316 0.94 26.96 -3.03
N PRO A 317 2.14 27.30 -3.55
CA PRO A 317 2.49 27.03 -4.95
C PRO A 317 2.37 25.55 -5.33
N THR A 318 2.67 24.66 -4.39
CA THR A 318 2.69 23.20 -4.58
C THR A 318 1.80 22.43 -3.60
N THR A 319 1.32 23.06 -2.52
CA THR A 319 0.62 22.38 -1.43
C THR A 319 -0.89 22.49 -1.53
N PHE A 320 -1.55 21.39 -1.20
CA PHE A 320 -3.00 21.24 -1.10
C PHE A 320 -3.33 20.66 0.27
N GLU A 321 -4.30 21.24 0.95
CA GLU A 321 -4.69 20.83 2.29
C GLU A 321 -6.16 20.44 2.37
N MET A 322 -6.43 19.42 3.16
CA MET A 322 -7.75 18.99 3.61
C MET A 322 -7.75 18.96 5.14
N ASN A 323 -8.84 19.42 5.74
CA ASN A 323 -9.05 19.34 7.18
C ASN A 323 -10.42 18.71 7.45
N ALA A 324 -10.49 17.84 8.45
CA ALA A 324 -11.72 17.20 8.90
C ALA A 324 -11.71 17.06 10.43
N THR A 325 -12.91 16.96 11.01
CA THR A 325 -13.12 16.68 12.43
C THR A 325 -13.98 15.44 12.56
N ASP A 326 -13.77 14.66 13.63
CA ASP A 326 -14.43 13.36 13.82
C ASP A 326 -14.31 12.48 12.57
N PHE A 327 -13.10 12.47 12.01
CA PHE A 327 -12.81 11.88 10.72
C PHE A 327 -12.72 10.35 10.83
N TYR A 328 -13.49 9.66 9.99
CA TYR A 328 -13.46 8.21 9.88
C TYR A 328 -12.96 7.83 8.48
N PRO A 329 -11.72 7.33 8.34
CA PRO A 329 -11.17 6.99 7.05
C PRO A 329 -11.84 5.72 6.49
N ALA A 330 -12.68 5.89 5.48
CA ALA A 330 -13.39 4.79 4.82
C ALA A 330 -12.57 4.12 3.71
N GLU A 331 -11.62 4.85 3.12
CA GLU A 331 -10.79 4.42 2.00
C GLU A 331 -9.36 4.87 2.20
N ASP A 332 -8.44 4.14 1.57
CA ASP A 332 -7.03 4.51 1.49
C ASP A 332 -6.83 5.62 0.47
N LEU A 333 -5.79 6.41 0.65
CA LEU A 333 -5.49 7.55 -0.20
C LEU A 333 -4.66 7.12 -1.41
N SER A 334 -5.13 7.48 -2.60
CA SER A 334 -4.38 7.39 -3.86
C SER A 334 -4.12 8.80 -4.39
N ILE A 335 -2.85 9.14 -4.59
CA ILE A 335 -2.42 10.44 -5.12
C ILE A 335 -1.80 10.24 -6.49
N LEU A 336 -2.29 11.00 -7.46
CA LEU A 336 -1.70 11.14 -8.79
C LEU A 336 -1.04 12.50 -8.92
N ILE A 337 0.20 12.52 -9.38
CA ILE A 337 0.92 13.74 -9.79
C ILE A 337 1.25 13.61 -11.28
N LEU A 338 0.81 14.57 -12.08
CA LEU A 338 1.20 14.67 -13.49
C LEU A 338 2.27 15.74 -13.65
N LYS A 339 3.43 15.34 -14.17
CA LYS A 339 4.59 16.21 -14.40
C LYS A 339 4.63 16.55 -15.87
N PRO A 340 4.61 17.85 -16.24
CA PRO A 340 4.75 18.25 -17.64
C PRO A 340 6.03 17.64 -18.23
N SER A 341 5.92 16.97 -19.37
CA SER A 341 7.08 16.45 -20.08
C SER A 341 8.00 17.62 -20.48
N PRO A 342 9.33 17.45 -20.45
CA PRO A 342 10.25 18.48 -20.90
C PRO A 342 9.91 18.93 -22.32
N THR A 343 9.98 20.24 -22.56
CA THR A 343 9.91 20.77 -23.92
C THR A 343 11.17 20.31 -24.68
N PRO A 344 11.05 19.72 -25.89
CA PRO A 344 12.18 19.35 -26.72
C PRO A 344 13.13 20.50 -27.03
#